data_AF-A0A6I3X6Q0-F1
#
_entry.id   AF-A0A6I3X6Q0-F1
#
_cell.length_a   1.000
_cell.length_b   1.000
_cell.length_c   1.000
_cell.angle_alpha   90.00
_cell.angle_beta   90.00
_cell.angle_gamma   90.00
#
_symmetry.space_group_name_H-M   'P 1'
#
loop_
_entity.id
_entity.type
_entity.pdbx_description
1 polymer ?
#
loop_
_entity_poly.entity_id
_entity_poly.type
_entity_poly.pdbx_seq_one_letter_code
_entity_poly.pdbx_strand_id
1 'polypeptide(L)'
;MKHYTMAGMATISLSLAGALLSANATASPETARQNLVANMRQAGLDTTQMAGAKAAPTPIRHLYSLSDSQGKFLSLINEAGTFFGGTGGYQVIQATGLPRKMTDGEMAALRREMMDNLDVGKLIKVQYGDGGGRKILLFSAIDCPACHSFETVTAKIGKLDTTYYVMPGTLQDIAQGGLQKMETVTRIWCAADNEAAWKNFWANKTVPDARSCDIDPKSAERSYVLLRDILYSVGIKVVGTPTVIREDGTILKRPKEIEAFRNAFGPAGLAGLPASPAPVWLADAGLVAGGTAVAAPASPAAQPGKINTKDVLMKLFK
;
A
#
# COMPACT_ATOMS: atom_id res chain seq x y z
N MET A 1 70.89 -38.61 42.83
CA MET A 1 70.23 -39.68 42.07
C MET A 1 68.96 -40.09 42.80
N LYS A 2 67.80 -39.76 42.23
CA LYS A 2 66.49 -40.40 42.47
C LYS A 2 65.56 -39.86 41.39
N HIS A 3 65.16 -40.74 40.48
CA HIS A 3 64.08 -40.51 39.53
C HIS A 3 62.74 -40.49 40.29
N TYR A 4 61.78 -39.68 39.84
CA TYR A 4 60.41 -40.13 39.57
C TYR A 4 59.69 -39.12 38.68
N THR A 5 59.18 -39.64 37.57
CA THR A 5 58.26 -39.07 36.57
C THR A 5 56.86 -38.86 37.14
N MET A 6 56.14 -37.83 36.69
CA MET A 6 54.71 -37.97 36.32
C MET A 6 54.24 -36.84 35.39
N ALA A 7 53.47 -37.26 34.38
CA ALA A 7 52.84 -36.48 33.34
C ALA A 7 51.64 -35.67 33.85
N GLY A 8 51.36 -34.53 33.21
CA GLY A 8 50.17 -33.72 33.43
C GLY A 8 49.68 -33.13 32.10
N MET A 9 48.45 -33.47 31.74
CA MET A 9 47.76 -33.25 30.46
C MET A 9 47.69 -31.78 30.02
N ALA A 10 47.90 -31.54 28.72
CA ALA A 10 47.57 -30.29 28.07
C ALA A 10 46.10 -30.28 27.65
N THR A 11 45.29 -29.47 28.32
CA THR A 11 43.90 -29.16 27.93
C THR A 11 43.90 -28.06 26.88
N ILE A 12 43.58 -28.40 25.64
CA ILE A 12 43.28 -27.43 24.57
C ILE A 12 41.82 -27.01 24.71
N SER A 13 41.59 -25.80 25.24
CA SER A 13 40.27 -25.18 25.27
C SER A 13 39.94 -24.60 23.89
N LEU A 14 39.11 -25.30 23.12
CA LEU A 14 38.57 -24.81 21.85
C LEU A 14 37.31 -23.97 22.15
N SER A 15 37.50 -22.66 22.30
CA SER A 15 36.40 -21.69 22.46
C SER A 15 35.70 -21.46 21.12
N LEU A 16 34.57 -22.13 20.92
CA LEU A 16 33.66 -21.95 19.78
C LEU A 16 32.85 -20.66 19.99
N ALA A 17 33.35 -19.53 19.49
CA ALA A 17 32.56 -18.30 19.39
C ALA A 17 31.56 -18.45 18.24
N GLY A 18 30.35 -18.92 18.56
CA GLY A 18 29.22 -18.94 17.63
C GLY A 18 28.81 -17.51 17.31
N ALA A 19 29.14 -17.03 16.11
CA ALA A 19 28.56 -15.82 15.55
C ALA A 19 27.07 -16.07 15.30
N LEU A 20 26.22 -15.60 16.22
CA LEU A 20 24.78 -15.47 15.98
C LEU A 20 24.61 -14.42 14.90
N LEU A 21 24.42 -14.84 13.65
CA LEU A 21 23.84 -13.97 12.63
C LEU A 21 22.42 -13.66 13.07
N SER A 22 22.21 -12.46 13.60
CA SER A 22 20.89 -11.87 13.74
C SER A 22 20.31 -11.74 12.33
N ALA A 23 19.53 -12.73 11.90
CA ALA A 23 18.64 -12.55 10.78
C ALA A 23 17.67 -11.44 11.18
N ASN A 24 17.93 -10.22 10.73
CA ASN A 24 16.90 -9.20 10.67
C ASN A 24 15.84 -9.77 9.73
N ALA A 25 14.83 -10.43 10.31
CA ALA A 25 13.67 -10.88 9.58
C ALA A 25 12.99 -9.62 9.06
N THR A 26 13.34 -9.21 7.84
CA THR A 26 12.56 -8.24 7.09
C THR A 26 11.16 -8.80 7.04
N ALA A 27 10.21 -8.08 7.63
CA ALA A 27 8.85 -8.54 7.69
C ALA A 27 8.35 -8.86 6.28
N SER A 28 7.98 -10.11 6.08
CA SER A 28 7.50 -10.60 4.80
C SER A 28 5.96 -10.61 4.80
N PRO A 29 5.31 -10.63 3.62
CA PRO A 29 3.85 -10.83 3.56
C PRO A 29 3.39 -12.05 4.37
N GLU A 30 4.19 -13.12 4.38
CA GLU A 30 3.91 -14.32 5.15
C GLU A 30 3.99 -14.08 6.67
N THR A 31 4.95 -13.27 7.13
CA THR A 31 5.03 -12.83 8.53
C THR A 31 3.79 -12.05 8.94
N ALA A 32 3.31 -11.12 8.10
CA ALA A 32 2.09 -10.36 8.36
C ALA A 32 0.86 -11.27 8.53
N ARG A 33 0.74 -12.28 7.66
CA ARG A 33 -0.30 -13.31 7.76
C ARG A 33 -0.20 -14.11 9.06
N GLN A 34 1.00 -14.53 9.44
CA GLN A 34 1.24 -15.30 10.67
C GLN A 34 0.87 -14.48 11.91
N ASN A 35 1.28 -13.21 11.96
CA ASN A 35 0.94 -12.29 13.04
C ASN A 35 -0.57 -12.12 13.18
N LEU A 36 -1.28 -11.93 12.06
CA LEU A 36 -2.73 -11.82 12.05
C LEU A 36 -3.39 -13.08 12.63
N VAL A 37 -2.98 -14.27 12.16
CA VAL A 37 -3.53 -15.55 12.63
C VAL A 37 -3.25 -15.74 14.12
N ALA A 38 -2.06 -15.37 14.60
CA ALA A 38 -1.71 -15.44 16.02
C ALA A 38 -2.62 -14.53 16.87
N ASN A 39 -2.77 -13.26 16.47
CA ASN A 39 -3.60 -12.29 17.17
C ASN A 39 -5.09 -12.71 17.17
N MET A 40 -5.59 -13.24 16.06
CA MET A 40 -6.95 -13.77 15.97
C MET A 40 -7.18 -14.95 16.92
N ARG A 41 -6.23 -15.89 17.02
CA ARG A 41 -6.33 -17.03 17.95
C ARG A 41 -6.30 -16.59 19.40
N GLN A 42 -5.44 -15.63 19.74
CA GLN A 42 -5.39 -15.06 21.09
C GLN A 42 -6.71 -14.38 21.46
N ALA A 43 -7.36 -13.73 20.50
CA ALA A 43 -8.70 -13.16 20.66
C ALA A 43 -9.84 -14.20 20.66
N GLY A 44 -9.53 -15.50 20.56
CA GLY A 44 -10.52 -16.59 20.56
C GLY A 44 -11.29 -16.76 19.25
N LEU A 45 -10.76 -16.26 18.13
CA LEU A 45 -11.42 -16.33 16.82
C LEU A 45 -11.05 -17.61 16.06
N ASP A 46 -12.02 -18.13 15.30
CA ASP A 46 -11.79 -19.22 14.36
C ASP A 46 -10.95 -18.76 13.17
N THR A 47 -9.77 -19.37 13.00
CA THR A 47 -8.82 -19.07 11.92
C THR A 47 -8.86 -20.08 10.78
N THR A 48 -9.82 -21.01 10.76
CA THR A 48 -9.89 -22.09 9.76
C THR A 48 -9.96 -21.54 8.33
N GLN A 49 -10.69 -20.43 8.11
CA GLN A 49 -10.77 -19.78 6.80
C GLN A 49 -9.47 -19.09 6.36
N MET A 50 -8.54 -18.86 7.29
CA MET A 50 -7.21 -18.32 7.03
C MET A 50 -6.19 -19.42 6.76
N ALA A 51 -6.58 -20.70 6.92
CA ALA A 51 -5.73 -21.83 6.58
C ALA A 51 -5.51 -21.87 5.06
N GLY A 52 -4.24 -21.85 4.64
CA GLY A 52 -3.88 -21.80 3.23
C GLY A 52 -4.08 -20.44 2.55
N ALA A 53 -4.48 -19.40 3.30
CA ALA A 53 -4.50 -18.04 2.79
C ALA A 53 -3.07 -17.58 2.41
N LYS A 54 -2.96 -16.79 1.36
CA LYS A 54 -1.70 -16.28 0.81
C LYS A 54 -1.68 -14.77 0.94
N ALA A 55 -0.59 -14.26 1.52
CA ALA A 55 -0.35 -12.83 1.60
C ALA A 55 0.57 -12.36 0.46
N ALA A 56 0.29 -11.18 -0.06
CA ALA A 56 1.05 -10.53 -1.12
C ALA A 56 1.25 -9.03 -0.79
N PRO A 57 2.36 -8.42 -1.24
CA PRO A 57 2.58 -6.99 -1.07
C PRO A 57 1.51 -6.18 -1.82
N THR A 58 1.27 -4.96 -1.34
CA THR A 58 0.45 -3.97 -2.07
C THR A 58 1.31 -2.80 -2.53
N PRO A 59 0.76 -1.88 -3.35
CA PRO A 59 1.41 -0.60 -3.64
C PRO A 59 1.50 0.34 -2.43
N ILE A 60 0.91 0.01 -1.28
CA ILE A 60 1.10 0.72 -0.02
C ILE A 60 2.06 -0.10 0.86
N ARG A 61 3.19 0.50 1.26
CA ARG A 61 4.17 -0.16 2.14
C ARG A 61 3.52 -0.55 3.47
N HIS A 62 3.97 -1.66 4.06
CA HIS A 62 3.46 -2.25 5.31
C HIS A 62 1.99 -2.70 5.29
N LEU A 63 1.33 -2.61 4.13
CA LEU A 63 -0.02 -3.13 3.89
C LEU A 63 0.06 -4.30 2.91
N TYR A 64 -0.59 -5.40 3.28
CA TYR A 64 -0.57 -6.65 2.53
C TYR A 64 -2.00 -7.05 2.15
N SER A 65 -2.14 -7.64 0.96
CA SER A 65 -3.40 -8.27 0.56
C SER A 65 -3.35 -9.75 0.91
N LEU A 66 -4.45 -10.25 1.46
CA LEU A 66 -4.67 -11.65 1.77
C LEU A 66 -5.67 -12.21 0.78
N SER A 67 -5.37 -13.37 0.23
CA SER A 67 -6.27 -14.13 -0.65
C SER A 67 -6.38 -15.57 -0.20
N ASP A 68 -7.46 -16.26 -0.56
CA ASP A 68 -7.60 -17.69 -0.29
C ASP A 68 -6.70 -18.53 -1.21
N SER A 69 -6.76 -19.86 -1.06
CA SER A 69 -5.97 -20.78 -1.90
C SER A 69 -6.30 -20.69 -3.39
N GLN A 70 -7.48 -20.19 -3.75
CA GLN A 70 -7.95 -20.00 -5.13
C GLN A 70 -7.62 -18.60 -5.67
N GLY A 71 -7.00 -17.73 -4.86
CA GLY A 71 -6.64 -16.37 -5.23
C GLY A 71 -7.78 -15.36 -5.08
N LYS A 72 -8.90 -15.73 -4.44
CA LYS A 72 -9.97 -14.77 -4.12
C LYS A 72 -9.50 -13.85 -3.01
N PHE A 73 -9.66 -12.54 -3.19
CA PHE A 73 -9.36 -11.56 -2.16
C PHE A 73 -10.17 -11.84 -0.88
N LEU A 74 -9.47 -11.84 0.25
CA LEU A 74 -10.03 -11.95 1.59
C LEU A 74 -9.96 -10.59 2.28
N SER A 75 -8.76 -10.05 2.48
CA SER A 75 -8.61 -8.87 3.34
C SER A 75 -7.32 -8.09 3.08
N LEU A 76 -7.31 -6.81 3.47
CA LEU A 76 -6.11 -6.01 3.64
C LEU A 76 -5.70 -6.01 5.11
N ILE A 77 -4.41 -6.21 5.36
CA ILE A 77 -3.84 -6.45 6.69
C ILE A 77 -2.53 -5.66 6.83
N ASN A 78 -2.20 -5.21 8.03
CA ASN A 78 -0.87 -4.66 8.29
C ASN A 78 0.13 -5.74 8.70
N GLU A 79 1.39 -5.32 8.75
CA GLU A 79 2.51 -6.17 9.16
C GLU A 79 2.36 -6.77 10.56
N ALA A 80 1.88 -5.99 11.53
CA ALA A 80 1.68 -6.45 12.90
C ALA A 80 0.45 -7.38 13.04
N GLY A 81 -0.37 -7.53 12.00
CA GLY A 81 -1.59 -8.34 12.03
C GLY A 81 -2.61 -7.84 13.05
N THR A 82 -2.65 -6.53 13.32
CA THR A 82 -3.52 -5.92 14.34
C THR A 82 -4.82 -5.38 13.76
N PHE A 83 -4.95 -5.31 12.45
CA PHE A 83 -6.23 -5.07 11.80
C PHE A 83 -6.40 -5.92 10.53
N PHE A 84 -7.64 -6.08 10.12
CA PHE A 84 -8.03 -6.66 8.85
C PHE A 84 -9.28 -5.94 8.31
N GLY A 85 -9.41 -5.82 6.99
CA GLY A 85 -10.58 -5.20 6.38
C GLY A 85 -10.49 -4.99 4.88
N GLY A 86 -11.22 -4.00 4.38
CA GLY A 86 -11.28 -3.64 2.97
C GLY A 86 -12.33 -2.58 2.71
N THR A 87 -13.02 -2.65 1.57
CA THR A 87 -14.04 -1.67 1.13
C THR A 87 -15.21 -1.51 2.11
N GLY A 88 -15.54 -2.54 2.90
CA GLY A 88 -16.53 -2.50 3.98
C GLY A 88 -16.05 -1.82 5.27
N GLY A 89 -14.81 -1.34 5.30
CA GLY A 89 -14.13 -0.80 6.48
C GLY A 89 -13.18 -1.80 7.12
N TYR A 90 -12.58 -1.39 8.23
CA TYR A 90 -11.54 -2.13 8.94
C TYR A 90 -11.95 -2.51 10.36
N GLN A 91 -11.51 -3.68 10.78
CA GLN A 91 -11.65 -4.23 12.12
C GLN A 91 -10.29 -4.27 12.81
N VAL A 92 -10.22 -3.75 14.03
CA VAL A 92 -9.04 -3.80 14.90
C VAL A 92 -9.17 -5.02 15.81
N ILE A 93 -8.12 -5.84 15.85
CA ILE A 93 -8.03 -6.97 16.77
C ILE A 93 -7.63 -6.44 18.14
N GLN A 94 -8.38 -6.88 19.15
CA GLN A 94 -8.16 -6.49 20.54
C GLN A 94 -7.37 -7.59 21.25
N ALA A 95 -6.57 -7.22 22.26
CA ALA A 95 -5.84 -8.18 23.09
C ALA A 95 -6.79 -9.19 23.76
N THR A 96 -8.01 -8.73 24.10
CA THR A 96 -9.08 -9.57 24.63
C THR A 96 -10.41 -9.16 24.01
N GLY A 97 -11.23 -10.14 23.64
CA GLY A 97 -12.58 -9.91 23.09
C GLY A 97 -12.64 -9.83 21.57
N LEU A 98 -13.85 -9.59 21.04
CA LEU A 98 -14.11 -9.58 19.60
C LEU A 98 -13.45 -8.37 18.92
N PRO A 99 -13.07 -8.47 17.63
CA PRO A 99 -12.64 -7.33 16.85
C PRO A 99 -13.67 -6.20 16.88
N ARG A 100 -13.19 -4.96 16.86
CA ARG A 100 -14.03 -3.76 16.80
C ARG A 100 -13.80 -3.01 15.50
N LYS A 101 -14.82 -2.30 15.03
CA LYS A 101 -14.66 -1.40 13.89
C LYS A 101 -13.67 -0.27 14.23
N MET A 102 -12.87 0.15 13.26
CA MET A 102 -12.14 1.40 13.36
C MET A 102 -13.14 2.57 13.49
N THR A 103 -12.81 3.51 14.38
CA THR A 103 -13.51 4.79 14.48
C THR A 103 -13.19 5.68 13.29
N ASP A 104 -13.98 6.74 13.07
CA ASP A 104 -13.75 7.66 11.96
C ASP A 104 -12.38 8.37 12.06
N GLY A 105 -11.92 8.66 13.28
CA GLY A 105 -10.58 9.22 13.53
C GLY A 105 -9.47 8.25 13.15
N GLU A 106 -9.61 6.97 13.49
CA GLU A 106 -8.64 5.92 13.11
C GLU A 106 -8.63 5.70 11.59
N MET A 107 -9.81 5.71 10.95
CA MET A 107 -9.92 5.64 9.49
C MET A 107 -9.26 6.85 8.80
N ALA A 108 -9.38 8.05 9.37
CA ALA A 108 -8.73 9.25 8.85
C ALA A 108 -7.20 9.20 9.02
N ALA A 109 -6.71 8.65 10.14
CA ALA A 109 -5.28 8.42 10.37
C ALA A 109 -4.73 7.37 9.38
N LEU A 110 -5.40 6.23 9.25
CA LEU A 110 -5.03 5.18 8.30
C LEU A 110 -4.99 5.69 6.85
N ARG A 111 -5.98 6.52 6.45
CA ARG A 111 -5.97 7.17 5.13
C ARG A 111 -4.66 7.94 4.90
N ARG A 112 -4.25 8.74 5.87
CA ARG A 112 -3.05 9.57 5.77
C ARG A 112 -1.78 8.72 5.70
N GLU A 113 -1.68 7.71 6.56
CA GLU A 113 -0.58 6.75 6.54
C GLU A 113 -0.50 5.97 5.22
N MET A 114 -1.62 5.59 4.61
CA MET A 114 -1.62 4.94 3.29
C MET A 114 -1.07 5.87 2.21
N MET A 115 -1.43 7.15 2.22
CA MET A 115 -0.89 8.11 1.25
C MET A 115 0.61 8.33 1.44
N ASP A 116 1.08 8.41 2.67
CA ASP A 116 2.51 8.54 2.99
C ASP A 116 3.32 7.28 2.64
N ASN A 117 2.69 6.11 2.78
CA ASN A 117 3.27 4.81 2.47
C ASN A 117 3.05 4.34 1.02
N LEU A 118 2.45 5.16 0.16
CA LEU A 118 2.37 4.87 -1.26
C LEU A 118 3.79 4.65 -1.82
N ASP A 119 3.99 3.50 -2.45
CA ASP A 119 5.24 3.15 -3.11
C ASP A 119 5.30 3.81 -4.48
N VAL A 120 5.65 5.09 -4.45
CA VAL A 120 5.74 5.94 -5.65
C VAL A 120 6.79 5.45 -6.66
N GLY A 121 7.74 4.60 -6.24
CA GLY A 121 8.72 3.99 -7.14
C GLY A 121 8.11 2.97 -8.10
N LYS A 122 6.91 2.47 -7.81
CA LYS A 122 6.15 1.60 -8.70
C LYS A 122 5.28 2.36 -9.70
N LEU A 123 5.24 3.69 -9.65
CA LEU A 123 4.40 4.54 -10.50
C LEU A 123 5.24 5.24 -11.58
N ILE A 124 4.59 5.76 -12.62
CA ILE A 124 5.28 6.63 -13.58
C ILE A 124 5.48 7.99 -12.93
N LYS A 125 6.72 8.46 -12.83
CA LYS A 125 7.03 9.78 -12.29
C LYS A 125 7.03 10.80 -13.42
N VAL A 126 6.24 11.87 -13.31
CA VAL A 126 6.13 12.92 -14.33
C VAL A 126 6.29 14.29 -13.67
N GLN A 127 7.30 15.04 -14.07
CA GLN A 127 7.61 16.34 -13.48
C GLN A 127 7.10 17.47 -14.38
N TYR A 128 6.37 18.41 -13.79
CA TYR A 128 5.93 19.63 -14.48
C TYR A 128 6.61 20.83 -13.80
N GLY A 129 7.62 21.41 -14.44
CA GLY A 129 8.51 22.39 -13.82
C GLY A 129 9.67 21.72 -13.07
N ASP A 130 10.13 22.31 -11.96
CA ASP A 130 11.21 21.76 -11.13
C ASP A 130 10.76 20.62 -10.20
N GLY A 131 9.47 20.30 -10.22
CA GLY A 131 8.84 19.26 -9.42
C GLY A 131 8.37 19.72 -8.02
N GLY A 132 8.85 20.88 -7.54
CA GLY A 132 8.41 21.65 -6.35
C GLY A 132 8.08 20.89 -5.07
N GLY A 133 8.62 19.67 -4.90
CA GLY A 133 8.44 18.83 -3.71
C GLY A 133 7.03 18.23 -3.53
N ARG A 134 6.06 18.57 -4.38
CA ARG A 134 4.68 18.05 -4.32
C ARG A 134 4.63 16.63 -4.88
N LYS A 135 3.84 15.77 -4.24
CA LYS A 135 3.62 14.37 -4.64
C LYS A 135 2.13 14.15 -4.89
N ILE A 136 1.73 14.25 -6.15
CA ILE A 136 0.34 14.10 -6.54
C ILE A 136 0.13 12.74 -7.20
N LEU A 137 -0.80 11.94 -6.69
CA LEU A 137 -1.19 10.69 -7.34
C LEU A 137 -2.21 10.99 -8.45
N LEU A 138 -1.97 10.45 -9.65
CA LEU A 138 -2.87 10.60 -10.79
C LEU A 138 -3.27 9.23 -11.32
N PHE A 139 -4.58 8.93 -11.29
CA PHE A 139 -5.15 7.86 -12.10
C PHE A 139 -5.45 8.41 -13.48
N SER A 140 -4.83 7.84 -14.51
CA SER A 140 -4.98 8.28 -15.90
C SER A 140 -5.07 7.08 -16.83
N ALA A 141 -6.00 7.13 -17.78
CA ALA A 141 -6.17 6.08 -18.78
C ALA A 141 -5.68 6.57 -20.15
N ILE A 142 -4.91 5.76 -20.88
CA ILE A 142 -4.30 6.18 -22.15
C ILE A 142 -5.33 6.40 -23.29
N ASP A 143 -6.51 5.80 -23.18
CA ASP A 143 -7.64 5.90 -24.10
C ASP A 143 -8.75 6.83 -23.61
N CYS A 144 -8.46 7.68 -22.61
CA CYS A 144 -9.39 8.64 -22.03
C CYS A 144 -9.21 10.06 -22.62
N PRO A 145 -10.23 10.62 -23.32
CA PRO A 145 -10.14 11.97 -23.90
C PRO A 145 -9.97 13.09 -22.85
N ALA A 146 -10.61 12.96 -21.69
CA ALA A 146 -10.46 13.93 -20.60
C ALA A 146 -9.02 13.93 -20.04
N CYS A 147 -8.37 12.78 -20.03
CA CYS A 147 -6.98 12.60 -19.61
C CYS A 147 -6.04 13.28 -20.62
N HIS A 148 -6.29 13.11 -21.91
CA HIS A 148 -5.58 13.86 -22.95
C HIS A 148 -5.70 15.39 -22.76
N SER A 149 -6.92 15.87 -22.48
CA SER A 149 -7.17 17.29 -22.21
C SER A 149 -6.42 17.77 -20.95
N PHE A 150 -6.39 16.98 -19.88
CA PHE A 150 -5.65 17.28 -18.67
C PHE A 150 -4.14 17.42 -18.94
N GLU A 151 -3.55 16.45 -19.64
CA GLU A 151 -2.12 16.45 -19.95
C GLU A 151 -1.75 17.61 -20.88
N THR A 152 -2.58 17.89 -21.89
CA THR A 152 -2.39 19.03 -22.80
C THR A 152 -2.40 20.36 -22.06
N VAL A 153 -3.36 20.57 -21.15
CA VAL A 153 -3.45 21.81 -20.36
C VAL A 153 -2.26 21.91 -19.41
N THR A 154 -1.91 20.83 -18.72
CA THR A 154 -0.79 20.80 -17.77
C THR A 154 0.53 21.12 -18.47
N ALA A 155 0.77 20.55 -19.66
CA ALA A 155 1.95 20.85 -20.48
C ALA A 155 2.01 22.32 -20.92
N LYS A 156 0.88 22.92 -21.30
CA LYS A 156 0.79 24.34 -21.69
C LYS A 156 1.10 25.31 -20.55
N ILE A 157 0.78 24.93 -19.30
CA ILE A 157 1.02 25.79 -18.13
C ILE A 157 2.52 25.93 -17.85
N GLY A 158 3.33 24.91 -18.17
CA GLY A 158 4.80 24.95 -18.21
C GLY A 158 5.50 24.97 -16.84
N LYS A 159 5.06 25.83 -15.92
CA LYS A 159 5.60 25.98 -14.55
C LYS A 159 4.50 25.68 -13.54
N LEU A 160 4.32 24.40 -13.24
CA LEU A 160 3.44 23.96 -12.17
C LEU A 160 4.21 23.66 -10.89
N ASP A 161 5.49 23.31 -11.00
CA ASP A 161 6.40 22.91 -9.93
C ASP A 161 5.80 21.79 -9.06
N THR A 162 5.41 20.71 -9.74
CA THR A 162 4.78 19.54 -9.12
C THR A 162 5.23 18.23 -9.78
N THR A 163 5.41 17.19 -8.96
CA THR A 163 5.60 15.82 -9.44
C THR A 163 4.29 15.04 -9.35
N TYR A 164 3.89 14.50 -10.50
CA TYR A 164 2.79 13.55 -10.62
C TYR A 164 3.34 12.13 -10.59
N TYR A 165 2.75 11.29 -9.77
CA TYR A 165 2.97 9.85 -9.77
C TYR A 165 1.74 9.20 -10.38
N VAL A 166 1.89 8.73 -11.60
CA VAL A 166 0.78 8.23 -12.40
C VAL A 166 0.61 6.74 -12.16
N MET A 167 -0.61 6.35 -11.83
CA MET A 167 -1.11 4.98 -11.95
C MET A 167 -1.79 4.88 -13.33
N PRO A 168 -1.08 4.39 -14.37
CA PRO A 168 -1.61 4.35 -15.73
C PRO A 168 -2.56 3.15 -15.91
N GLY A 169 -3.56 3.30 -16.77
CA GLY A 169 -4.49 2.23 -17.11
C GLY A 169 -5.21 2.45 -18.43
N THR A 170 -6.35 1.78 -18.58
CA THR A 170 -7.25 1.88 -19.74
C THR A 170 -8.69 2.03 -19.26
N LEU A 171 -9.57 2.51 -20.13
CA LEU A 171 -11.03 2.52 -19.90
C LEU A 171 -11.67 1.18 -20.27
N GLN A 172 -10.99 0.37 -21.08
CA GLN A 172 -11.43 -0.96 -21.50
C GLN A 172 -10.52 -2.01 -20.88
N ASP A 173 -11.09 -2.90 -20.07
CA ASP A 173 -10.37 -3.97 -19.41
C ASP A 173 -9.92 -5.04 -20.42
N ILE A 174 -8.89 -5.81 -20.09
CA ILE A 174 -8.34 -6.91 -20.90
C ILE A 174 -9.43 -7.93 -21.23
N ALA A 175 -10.27 -8.28 -20.25
CA ALA A 175 -11.39 -9.21 -20.44
C ALA A 175 -12.42 -8.72 -21.46
N GLN A 176 -12.45 -7.42 -21.74
CA GLN A 176 -13.33 -6.76 -22.71
C GLN A 176 -12.61 -6.43 -24.03
N GLY A 177 -11.39 -6.97 -24.26
CA GLY A 177 -10.60 -6.70 -25.47
C GLY A 177 -9.58 -5.57 -25.33
N GLY A 178 -9.31 -5.08 -24.11
CA GLY A 178 -8.35 -4.00 -23.84
C GLY A 178 -6.87 -4.38 -23.90
N LEU A 179 -6.51 -5.62 -24.27
CA LEU A 179 -5.14 -6.14 -24.17
C LEU A 179 -4.11 -5.26 -24.89
N GLN A 180 -4.35 -4.88 -26.15
CA GLN A 180 -3.41 -4.06 -26.92
C GLN A 180 -3.18 -2.66 -26.30
N LYS A 181 -4.21 -2.10 -25.66
CA LYS A 181 -4.08 -0.83 -24.94
C LYS A 181 -3.28 -1.01 -23.66
N MET A 182 -3.52 -2.09 -22.93
CA MET A 182 -2.71 -2.42 -21.76
C MET A 182 -1.25 -2.73 -22.12
N GLU A 183 -0.97 -3.31 -23.29
CA GLU A 183 0.41 -3.42 -23.80
C GLU A 183 1.04 -2.04 -24.06
N THR A 184 0.27 -1.07 -24.52
CA THR A 184 0.76 0.32 -24.66
C THR A 184 1.05 0.93 -23.29
N VAL A 185 0.17 0.72 -22.30
CA VAL A 185 0.39 1.12 -20.91
C VAL A 185 1.71 0.54 -20.38
N THR A 186 1.94 -0.76 -20.51
CA THR A 186 3.15 -1.40 -19.98
C THR A 186 4.41 -0.97 -20.71
N ARG A 187 4.37 -0.74 -22.02
CA ARG A 187 5.53 -0.18 -22.76
C ARG A 187 5.94 1.19 -22.22
N ILE A 188 4.97 2.06 -21.93
CA ILE A 188 5.25 3.37 -21.33
C ILE A 188 5.78 3.21 -19.89
N TRP A 189 5.14 2.34 -19.10
CA TRP A 189 5.50 2.13 -17.70
C TRP A 189 6.90 1.51 -17.54
N CYS A 190 7.24 0.53 -18.38
CA CYS A 190 8.53 -0.15 -18.40
C CYS A 190 9.62 0.62 -19.18
N ALA A 191 9.32 1.79 -19.77
CA ALA A 191 10.31 2.55 -20.51
C ALA A 191 11.49 2.95 -19.62
N ALA A 192 12.70 3.01 -20.20
CA ALA A 192 13.90 3.42 -19.46
C ALA A 192 13.74 4.85 -18.89
N ASP A 193 13.09 5.72 -19.65
CA ASP A 193 12.62 7.03 -19.22
C ASP A 193 11.09 7.05 -19.37
N ASN A 194 10.41 6.66 -18.29
CA ASN A 194 8.94 6.60 -18.27
C ASN A 194 8.29 8.00 -18.26
N GLU A 195 9.01 9.03 -17.80
CA GLU A 195 8.56 10.42 -17.86
C GLU A 195 8.48 10.89 -19.32
N ALA A 196 9.56 10.73 -20.07
CA ALA A 196 9.63 11.12 -21.48
C ALA A 196 8.65 10.30 -22.32
N ALA A 197 8.54 8.99 -22.07
CA ALA A 197 7.58 8.13 -22.76
C ALA A 197 6.12 8.57 -22.52
N TRP A 198 5.76 8.89 -21.27
CA TRP A 198 4.42 9.37 -20.93
C TRP A 198 4.09 10.70 -21.62
N LYS A 199 5.00 11.68 -21.53
CA LYS A 199 4.83 12.99 -22.17
C LYS A 199 4.73 12.87 -23.69
N ASN A 200 5.57 12.05 -24.31
CA ASN A 200 5.57 11.85 -25.76
C ASN A 200 4.31 11.11 -26.26
N PHE A 201 3.81 10.14 -25.48
CA PHE A 201 2.53 9.50 -25.78
C PHE A 201 1.38 10.52 -25.81
N TRP A 202 1.33 11.44 -24.84
CA TRP A 202 0.27 12.46 -24.83
C TRP A 202 0.43 13.52 -25.92
N ALA A 203 1.66 13.96 -26.20
CA ALA A 203 1.92 14.96 -27.23
C ALA A 203 1.72 14.42 -28.65
N ASN A 204 2.22 13.21 -28.93
CA ASN A 204 2.41 12.72 -30.29
C ASN A 204 1.82 11.32 -30.54
N LYS A 205 1.22 10.69 -29.53
CA LYS A 205 0.72 9.29 -29.59
C LYS A 205 1.82 8.28 -29.95
N THR A 206 3.07 8.62 -29.68
CA THR A 206 4.20 7.72 -29.85
C THR A 206 4.20 6.67 -28.73
N VAL A 207 4.29 5.41 -29.11
CA VAL A 207 4.46 4.28 -28.19
C VAL A 207 5.94 3.89 -28.18
N PRO A 208 6.60 3.81 -27.02
CA PRO A 208 8.00 3.41 -26.96
C PRO A 208 8.17 1.93 -27.33
N ASP A 209 9.39 1.57 -27.69
CA ASP A 209 9.74 0.17 -27.94
C ASP A 209 9.52 -0.68 -26.69
N ALA A 210 9.20 -1.96 -26.92
CA ALA A 210 9.01 -2.90 -25.84
C ALA A 210 10.31 -3.10 -25.06
N ARG A 211 10.21 -3.04 -23.73
CA ARG A 211 11.30 -3.32 -22.80
C ARG A 211 10.81 -4.30 -21.73
N SER A 212 11.67 -5.23 -21.35
CA SER A 212 11.37 -6.15 -20.25
C SER A 212 11.43 -5.41 -18.92
N CYS A 213 10.36 -5.52 -18.13
CA CYS A 213 10.30 -5.17 -16.71
C CYS A 213 9.31 -6.09 -16.00
N ASP A 214 9.21 -6.02 -14.67
CA ASP A 214 8.37 -6.92 -13.87
C ASP A 214 6.85 -6.72 -14.05
N ILE A 215 6.44 -5.77 -14.91
CA ILE A 215 5.05 -5.39 -15.13
C ILE A 215 4.59 -5.85 -16.52
N ASP A 216 3.91 -7.00 -16.57
CA ASP A 216 3.13 -7.45 -17.74
C ASP A 216 1.72 -6.80 -17.80
N PRO A 217 0.99 -6.88 -18.94
CA PRO A 217 -0.33 -6.25 -19.06
C PRO A 217 -1.35 -6.66 -17.99
N LYS A 218 -1.38 -7.94 -17.59
CA LYS A 218 -2.31 -8.44 -16.56
C LYS A 218 -1.91 -7.95 -15.17
N SER A 219 -0.61 -7.85 -14.89
CA SER A 219 -0.10 -7.32 -13.64
C SER A 219 -0.32 -5.81 -13.52
N ALA A 220 -0.23 -5.06 -14.63
CA ALA A 220 -0.55 -3.65 -14.69
C ALA A 220 -2.03 -3.40 -14.39
N GLU A 221 -2.95 -4.12 -15.05
CA GLU A 221 -4.39 -4.02 -14.80
C GLU A 221 -4.72 -4.38 -13.34
N ARG A 222 -4.14 -5.47 -12.82
CA ARG A 222 -4.31 -5.85 -11.42
C ARG A 222 -3.79 -4.78 -10.45
N SER A 223 -2.66 -4.16 -10.74
CA SER A 223 -2.08 -3.11 -9.90
C SER A 223 -2.97 -1.86 -9.88
N TYR A 224 -3.52 -1.48 -11.04
CA TYR A 224 -4.49 -0.40 -11.17
C TYR A 224 -5.73 -0.64 -10.30
N VAL A 225 -6.35 -1.82 -10.45
CA VAL A 225 -7.55 -2.20 -9.69
C VAL A 225 -7.24 -2.30 -8.19
N LEU A 226 -6.13 -2.93 -7.82
CA LEU A 226 -5.74 -3.11 -6.42
C LEU A 226 -5.54 -1.76 -5.72
N LEU A 227 -4.79 -0.83 -6.32
CA LEU A 227 -4.59 0.49 -5.69
C LEU A 227 -5.92 1.25 -5.60
N ARG A 228 -6.75 1.20 -6.64
CA ARG A 228 -8.09 1.82 -6.64
C ARG A 228 -8.93 1.31 -5.46
N ASP A 229 -8.96 0.01 -5.24
CA ASP A 229 -9.79 -0.63 -4.22
C ASP A 229 -9.21 -0.40 -2.80
N ILE A 230 -7.88 -0.37 -2.64
CA ILE A 230 -7.21 0.05 -1.39
C ILE A 230 -7.59 1.48 -1.05
N LEU A 231 -7.51 2.41 -1.99
CA LEU A 231 -7.88 3.81 -1.76
C LEU A 231 -9.37 3.95 -1.41
N TYR A 232 -10.24 3.18 -2.07
CA TYR A 232 -11.66 3.14 -1.74
C TYR A 232 -11.91 2.68 -0.30
N SER A 233 -11.13 1.71 0.20
CA SER A 233 -11.26 1.19 1.58
C SER A 233 -11.09 2.27 2.66
N VAL A 234 -10.35 3.33 2.35
CA VAL A 234 -10.16 4.50 3.21
C VAL A 234 -10.94 5.71 2.70
N GLY A 235 -11.95 5.52 1.86
CA GLY A 235 -12.87 6.58 1.42
C GLY A 235 -12.35 7.49 0.30
N ILE A 236 -11.22 7.17 -0.33
CA ILE A 236 -10.72 7.87 -1.52
C ILE A 236 -11.32 7.20 -2.76
N LYS A 237 -12.45 7.74 -3.24
CA LYS A 237 -13.27 7.12 -4.29
C LYS A 237 -12.80 7.52 -5.69
N VAL A 238 -11.95 6.71 -6.30
CA VAL A 238 -11.54 6.85 -7.70
C VAL A 238 -12.64 6.26 -8.60
N VAL A 239 -13.51 7.14 -9.12
CA VAL A 239 -14.69 6.74 -9.92
C VAL A 239 -14.47 6.85 -11.44
N GLY A 240 -13.37 7.45 -11.88
CA GLY A 240 -13.06 7.64 -13.29
C GLY A 240 -11.68 8.26 -13.50
N THR A 241 -11.35 8.57 -14.74
CA THR A 241 -10.08 9.21 -15.11
C THR A 241 -10.32 10.52 -15.88
N PRO A 242 -9.46 11.54 -15.71
CA PRO A 242 -8.39 11.60 -14.73
C PRO A 242 -8.95 11.79 -13.30
N THR A 243 -8.39 11.09 -12.32
CA THR A 243 -8.61 11.40 -10.90
C THR A 243 -7.28 11.83 -10.29
N VAL A 244 -7.25 13.05 -9.76
CA VAL A 244 -6.06 13.63 -9.14
C VAL A 244 -6.24 13.60 -7.63
N ILE A 245 -5.29 13.00 -6.91
CA ILE A 245 -5.34 12.79 -5.47
C ILE A 245 -4.12 13.46 -4.86
N ARG A 246 -4.40 14.36 -3.93
CA ARG A 246 -3.40 15.11 -3.19
C ARG A 246 -2.76 14.25 -2.09
N GLU A 247 -1.64 14.71 -1.56
CA GLU A 247 -0.87 14.04 -0.49
C GLU A 247 -1.73 13.67 0.74
N ASP A 248 -2.75 14.48 1.05
CA ASP A 248 -3.65 14.24 2.18
C ASP A 248 -4.82 13.28 1.85
N GLY A 249 -4.85 12.72 0.64
CA GLY A 249 -5.93 11.87 0.13
C GLY A 249 -7.11 12.65 -0.46
N THR A 250 -7.07 13.97 -0.51
CA THR A 250 -8.13 14.78 -1.09
C THR A 250 -8.16 14.62 -2.62
N ILE A 251 -9.33 14.31 -3.17
CA ILE A 251 -9.54 14.32 -4.62
C ILE A 251 -9.70 15.77 -5.10
N LEU A 252 -8.82 16.18 -6.00
CA LEU A 252 -8.83 17.51 -6.60
C LEU A 252 -9.72 17.51 -7.85
N LYS A 253 -10.58 18.53 -7.94
CA LYS A 253 -11.33 18.83 -9.16
C LYS A 253 -10.47 19.74 -10.04
N ARG A 254 -10.45 19.48 -11.36
CA ARG A 254 -9.76 20.34 -12.32
C ARG A 254 -10.47 21.70 -12.43
N PRO A 255 -9.83 22.82 -12.02
CA PRO A 255 -10.36 24.16 -12.28
C PRO A 255 -10.33 24.48 -13.78
N LYS A 256 -11.24 25.33 -14.24
CA LYS A 256 -11.24 25.81 -15.63
C LYS A 256 -10.19 26.90 -15.85
N GLU A 257 -10.01 27.78 -14.87
CA GLU A 257 -9.08 28.90 -14.93
C GLU A 257 -7.64 28.45 -14.66
N ILE A 258 -6.69 28.96 -15.47
CA ILE A 258 -5.27 28.59 -15.39
C ILE A 258 -4.69 28.91 -14.01
N GLU A 259 -5.02 30.06 -13.44
CA GLU A 259 -4.45 30.47 -12.14
C GLU A 259 -5.00 29.62 -10.99
N ALA A 260 -6.31 29.30 -11.03
CA ALA A 260 -6.90 28.36 -10.07
C ALA A 260 -6.29 26.96 -10.21
N PHE A 261 -5.98 26.53 -11.44
CA PHE A 261 -5.26 25.28 -11.70
C PHE A 261 -3.86 25.30 -11.08
N ARG A 262 -3.07 26.36 -11.32
CA ARG A 262 -1.74 26.53 -10.72
C ARG A 262 -1.81 26.50 -9.19
N ASN A 263 -2.79 27.19 -8.61
CA ASN A 263 -2.95 27.20 -7.16
C ASN A 263 -3.35 25.84 -6.62
N ALA A 264 -4.25 25.12 -7.27
CA ALA A 264 -4.70 23.81 -6.78
C ALA A 264 -3.63 22.72 -6.91
N PHE A 265 -2.90 22.71 -8.03
CA PHE A 265 -2.00 21.64 -8.41
C PHE A 265 -0.51 21.97 -8.28
N GLY A 266 -0.15 23.23 -8.05
CA GLY A 266 1.22 23.68 -7.76
C GLY A 266 1.49 23.82 -6.26
N PRO A 267 2.67 24.31 -5.85
CA PRO A 267 3.12 24.37 -4.46
C PRO A 267 2.13 25.01 -3.47
N ALA A 268 1.38 26.04 -3.90
CA ALA A 268 0.40 26.74 -3.07
C ALA A 268 -0.80 25.88 -2.64
N GLY A 269 -1.09 24.78 -3.35
CA GLY A 269 -2.30 23.97 -3.15
C GLY A 269 -2.35 23.16 -1.86
N LEU A 270 -1.25 23.14 -1.10
CA LEU A 270 -1.19 22.59 0.25
C LEU A 270 0.03 23.13 1.02
N ALA A 271 0.05 24.45 1.26
CA ALA A 271 1.06 25.06 2.11
C ALA A 271 0.95 24.48 3.54
N GLY A 272 1.96 23.71 3.97
CA GLY A 272 2.04 23.20 5.34
C GLY A 272 1.16 21.98 5.61
N LEU A 273 1.32 20.89 4.85
CA LEU A 273 0.96 19.57 5.37
C LEU A 273 1.58 19.45 6.77
N PRO A 274 0.78 19.26 7.84
CA PRO A 274 1.35 18.91 9.12
C PRO A 274 2.19 17.65 8.92
N ALA A 275 3.34 17.59 9.58
CA ALA A 275 4.18 16.40 9.56
C ALA A 275 3.30 15.19 9.83
N SER A 276 3.48 14.12 9.06
CA SER A 276 2.74 12.89 9.25
C SER A 276 2.88 12.48 10.71
N PRO A 277 1.76 12.24 11.44
CA PRO A 277 1.85 11.74 12.79
C PRO A 277 2.63 10.42 12.77
N ALA A 278 3.27 10.07 13.90
CA ALA A 278 3.95 8.78 14.02
C ALA A 278 2.99 7.66 13.59
N PRO A 279 3.42 6.72 12.73
CA PRO A 279 2.53 5.72 12.16
C PRO A 279 1.92 4.88 13.28
N VAL A 280 0.59 4.84 13.32
CA VAL A 280 -0.20 4.10 14.31
C VAL A 280 -0.58 2.74 13.75
N TRP A 281 -0.83 2.64 12.44
CA TRP A 281 -1.42 1.45 11.82
C TRP A 281 -0.46 0.72 10.86
N LEU A 282 0.37 1.45 10.14
CA LEU A 282 1.30 0.95 9.12
C LEU A 282 2.77 1.06 9.57
N ALA A 283 3.04 0.84 10.87
CA ALA A 283 4.40 0.78 11.41
C ALA A 283 5.01 -0.63 11.28
N ASP A 284 6.34 -0.69 11.26
CA ASP A 284 7.10 -1.95 11.36
C ASP A 284 6.73 -2.68 12.67
N ALA A 285 6.59 -4.00 12.61
CA ALA A 285 6.14 -4.82 13.74
C ALA A 285 7.00 -4.68 15.01
N GLY A 286 8.26 -4.24 14.86
CA GLY A 286 9.21 -4.01 15.96
C GLY A 286 8.87 -2.85 16.92
N LEU A 287 7.98 -1.93 16.54
CA LEU A 287 7.54 -0.81 17.40
C LEU A 287 6.34 -1.15 18.28
N VAL A 288 5.59 -2.20 17.94
CA VAL A 288 4.37 -2.60 18.67
C VAL A 288 4.70 -3.56 19.84
N ALA A 289 5.89 -4.17 19.82
CA ALA A 289 6.33 -5.15 20.83
C ALA A 289 6.77 -4.55 22.18
N GLY A 290 6.67 -3.23 22.39
CA GLY A 290 7.07 -2.56 23.63
C GLY A 290 6.12 -1.47 24.15
N GLY A 291 5.03 -1.19 23.43
CA GLY A 291 4.04 -0.20 23.85
C GLY A 291 2.96 -0.87 24.67
N THR A 292 2.82 -0.48 25.94
CA THR A 292 1.59 -0.69 26.71
C THR A 292 0.39 -0.46 25.80
N ALA A 293 -0.52 -1.44 25.76
CA ALA A 293 -1.84 -1.28 25.16
C ALA A 293 -2.35 0.13 25.50
N VAL A 294 -2.62 0.94 24.49
CA VAL A 294 -3.29 2.22 24.71
C VAL A 294 -4.57 1.88 25.44
N ALA A 295 -4.64 2.29 26.71
CA ALA A 295 -5.74 1.96 27.59
C ALA A 295 -7.04 2.42 26.90
N ALA A 296 -7.90 1.46 26.57
CA ALA A 296 -9.24 1.76 26.11
C ALA A 296 -9.95 2.54 27.24
N PRO A 297 -10.65 3.66 26.94
CA PRO A 297 -11.52 4.27 27.93
C PRO A 297 -12.58 3.25 28.33
N ALA A 298 -12.78 3.10 29.65
CA ALA A 298 -13.70 2.14 30.23
C ALA A 298 -15.11 2.30 29.62
N SER A 299 -15.61 1.23 29.01
CA SER A 299 -16.98 1.15 28.47
C SER A 299 -17.75 0.06 29.24
N PRO A 300 -19.05 0.26 29.50
CA PRO A 300 -19.78 -0.51 30.51
C PRO A 300 -20.05 -1.94 30.06
N ALA A 301 -20.05 -2.84 31.03
CA ALA A 301 -20.17 -4.28 30.86
C ALA A 301 -21.41 -4.69 30.06
N ALA A 302 -21.19 -5.46 28.98
CA ALA A 302 -22.23 -6.23 28.31
C ALA A 302 -21.87 -7.73 28.39
N GLN A 303 -22.89 -8.54 28.73
CA GLN A 303 -22.77 -9.96 29.07
C GLN A 303 -22.36 -10.87 27.90
N PRO A 304 -21.73 -12.03 28.16
CA PRO A 304 -21.20 -12.89 27.12
C PRO A 304 -22.29 -13.80 26.54
N GLY A 305 -22.74 -13.49 25.32
CA GLY A 305 -23.40 -14.45 24.44
C GLY A 305 -22.36 -15.16 23.57
N LYS A 306 -22.43 -16.50 23.44
CA LYS A 306 -21.65 -17.24 22.44
C LYS A 306 -22.14 -16.84 21.04
N ILE A 307 -21.38 -16.00 20.34
CA ILE A 307 -21.70 -15.57 18.97
C ILE A 307 -20.94 -16.46 17.99
N ASN A 308 -21.65 -16.97 16.98
CA ASN A 308 -21.12 -17.84 15.93
C ASN A 308 -20.21 -17.06 14.97
N THR A 309 -18.93 -17.43 14.91
CA THR A 309 -17.88 -16.81 14.10
C THR A 309 -18.19 -16.82 12.60
N LYS A 310 -18.99 -17.78 12.12
CA LYS A 310 -19.41 -17.89 10.73
C LYS A 310 -20.24 -16.68 10.28
N ASP A 311 -21.07 -16.14 11.18
CA ASP A 311 -21.92 -14.98 10.87
C ASP A 311 -21.14 -13.67 10.84
N VAL A 312 -20.04 -13.58 11.60
CA VAL A 312 -19.16 -12.41 11.61
C VAL A 312 -18.34 -12.37 10.32
N LEU A 313 -17.68 -13.46 9.94
CA LEU A 313 -16.89 -13.52 8.70
C LEU A 313 -17.79 -13.39 7.45
N MET A 314 -18.97 -14.03 7.42
CA MET A 314 -19.89 -13.95 6.26
C MET A 314 -20.54 -12.58 6.07
N LYS A 315 -20.69 -11.78 7.14
CA LYS A 315 -21.14 -10.38 7.05
C LYS A 315 -20.01 -9.40 6.72
N LEU A 316 -18.76 -9.78 6.95
CA LEU A 316 -17.58 -8.96 6.67
C LEU A 316 -17.02 -9.15 5.24
N PHE A 317 -17.33 -10.28 4.58
CA PHE A 317 -16.88 -10.60 3.22
C PHE A 317 -18.00 -10.61 2.15
N LYS A 318 -19.14 -9.96 2.44
CA LYS A 318 -20.18 -9.65 1.45
C LYS A 318 -20.20 -8.17 1.13
#